data_AF-A0A8I1B3S1-F1
#
_entry.id   AF-A0A8I1B3S1-F1
#
_cell.length_a   1.000
_cell.length_b   1.000
_cell.length_c   1.000
_cell.angle_alpha   90.00
_cell.angle_beta   90.00
_cell.angle_gamma   90.00
#
_symmetry.space_group_name_H-M   'P 1'
#
loop_
_entity.id
_entity.type
_entity.pdbx_description
1 polymer ?
#
loop_
_entity_poly.entity_id
_entity_poly.type
_entity_poly.pdbx_seq_one_letter_code
_entity_poly.pdbx_strand_id
1 'polypeptide(L)'
;MKIESKARQEVLSLIRVVEKIDDILGSLNNKDTLLLREGFGRLKIECERYINGEKLDFKISELLTGIRQGLREMPQLQFLRDAPAEVRGKFLADFTQAVNSELPGFFDKEGEKARKIIARGKIRNPDEFYLIEFFFEQLHDANPDGEDSAALRRIMDDFEFGSR
;
A
#
# COMPACT_ATOMS: atom_id res chain seq x y z
N MET A 1 -0.14 29.41 17.51
CA MET A 1 -0.27 28.09 16.85
C MET A 1 0.16 28.26 15.40
N LYS A 2 1.34 27.75 14.98
CA LYS A 2 1.68 27.71 13.56
C LYS A 2 0.75 26.70 12.91
N ILE A 3 -0.04 27.13 11.93
CA ILE A 3 -0.79 26.21 11.07
C ILE A 3 0.26 25.33 10.40
N GLU A 4 0.36 24.07 10.81
CA GLU A 4 1.25 23.11 10.16
C GLU A 4 0.80 22.95 8.70
N SER A 5 1.75 22.97 7.76
CA SER A 5 1.41 22.83 6.35
C SER A 5 0.72 21.48 6.11
N LYS A 6 -0.25 21.43 5.19
CA LYS A 6 -0.97 20.20 4.84
C LYS A 6 -0.02 19.03 4.54
N ALA A 7 1.10 19.32 3.86
CA ALA A 7 2.13 18.34 3.56
C ALA A 7 2.83 17.80 4.82
N ARG A 8 3.12 18.67 5.81
CA ARG A 8 3.70 18.23 7.08
C ARG A 8 2.77 17.32 7.87
N GLN A 9 1.48 17.65 7.92
CA GLN A 9 0.48 16.78 8.53
C GLN A 9 0.39 15.41 7.85
N GLU A 10 0.42 15.41 6.51
CA GLU A 10 0.40 14.18 5.74
C GLU A 10 1.63 13.30 6.00
N VAL A 11 2.83 13.89 6.07
CA VAL A 11 4.06 13.17 6.42
C VAL A 11 3.98 12.58 7.83
N LEU A 12 3.46 13.35 8.80
CA LEU A 12 3.28 12.86 10.17
C LEU A 12 2.32 11.67 10.24
N SER A 13 1.19 11.73 9.53
CA SER A 13 0.27 10.59 9.43
C SER A 13 0.95 9.38 8.78
N LEU A 14 1.73 9.58 7.71
CA LEU A 14 2.43 8.49 7.03
C LEU A 14 3.48 7.82 7.92
N ILE A 15 4.23 8.57 8.73
CA ILE A 15 5.15 7.99 9.72
C ILE A 15 4.37 7.10 10.69
N ARG A 16 3.25 7.58 11.23
CA ARG A 16 2.44 6.80 12.18
C ARG A 16 1.87 5.53 11.54
N VAL A 17 1.51 5.56 10.26
CA VAL A 17 1.14 4.35 9.51
C VAL A 17 2.30 3.37 9.45
N VAL A 18 3.49 3.85 9.05
CA VAL A 18 4.69 3.02 8.92
C VAL A 18 5.07 2.38 10.25
N GLU A 19 4.98 3.11 11.36
CA GLU A 19 5.24 2.57 12.71
C GLU A 19 4.26 1.45 13.08
N LYS A 20 2.96 1.65 12.85
CA LYS A 20 1.96 0.61 13.12
C LYS A 20 2.17 -0.64 12.25
N ILE A 21 2.59 -0.45 11.01
CA ILE A 21 2.91 -1.57 10.11
C ILE A 21 4.17 -2.29 10.58
N ASP A 22 5.21 -1.56 11.02
CA ASP A 22 6.44 -2.16 11.57
C ASP A 22 6.13 -3.06 12.78
N ASP A 23 5.22 -2.62 13.65
CA ASP A 23 4.74 -3.41 14.80
C ASP A 23 4.00 -4.69 14.35
N ILE A 24 3.12 -4.58 13.34
CA ILE A 24 2.40 -5.73 12.77
C ILE A 24 3.42 -6.73 12.19
N LEU A 25 4.38 -6.27 11.39
CA LEU A 25 5.41 -7.11 10.79
C LEU A 25 6.30 -7.76 11.84
N GLY A 26 6.66 -7.03 12.90
CA GLY A 26 7.41 -7.55 14.03
C GLY A 26 6.72 -8.72 14.72
N SER A 27 5.38 -8.72 14.76
CA SER A 27 4.59 -9.80 15.35
C SER A 27 4.57 -11.09 14.52
N LEU A 28 4.87 -11.01 13.22
CA LEU A 28 4.88 -12.17 12.32
C LEU A 28 6.11 -13.08 12.50
N ASN A 29 7.12 -12.62 13.24
CA ASN A 29 8.38 -13.34 13.51
C ASN A 29 9.02 -13.97 12.26
N ASN A 30 8.94 -13.29 11.12
CA ASN A 30 9.48 -13.75 9.85
C ASN A 30 10.77 -12.99 9.51
N LYS A 31 11.87 -13.73 9.28
CA LYS A 31 13.18 -13.19 8.93
C LYS A 31 13.18 -12.33 7.65
N ASP A 32 12.26 -12.58 6.74
CA ASP A 32 12.13 -11.87 5.47
C ASP A 32 11.58 -10.44 5.66
N THR A 33 11.08 -10.12 6.86
CA THR A 33 10.66 -8.75 7.22
C THR A 33 11.84 -7.82 7.50
N LEU A 34 13.05 -8.33 7.80
CA LEU A 34 14.17 -7.51 8.26
C LEU A 34 14.53 -6.37 7.29
N LEU A 35 14.69 -6.69 5.99
CA LEU A 35 15.00 -5.69 4.96
C LEU A 35 13.92 -4.62 4.82
N LEU A 36 12.65 -5.01 4.98
CA LEU A 36 11.52 -4.08 4.92
C LEU A 36 11.54 -3.12 6.10
N ARG A 37 11.79 -3.64 7.31
CA ARG A 37 11.89 -2.84 8.54
C ARG A 37 13.08 -1.88 8.51
N GLU A 38 14.22 -2.29 7.96
CA GLU A 38 15.35 -1.39 7.68
C GLU A 38 14.98 -0.28 6.66
N GLY A 39 14.19 -0.63 5.64
CA GLY A 39 13.60 0.33 4.71
C GLY A 39 12.74 1.37 5.42
N PHE A 40 11.89 0.95 6.37
CA PHE A 40 11.08 1.83 7.19
C PHE A 40 11.90 2.76 8.08
N GLY A 41 12.99 2.27 8.66
CA GLY A 41 13.93 3.10 9.41
C GLY A 41 14.51 4.24 8.58
N ARG A 42 14.96 3.94 7.35
CA ARG A 42 15.46 4.96 6.41
C ARG A 42 14.37 5.96 6.01
N LEU A 43 13.17 5.46 5.72
CA LEU A 43 12.03 6.31 5.38
C LEU A 43 11.69 7.29 6.53
N LYS A 44 11.69 6.80 7.78
CA LYS A 44 11.43 7.63 8.96
C LYS A 44 12.44 8.75 9.10
N ILE A 45 13.73 8.47 8.89
CA ILE A 45 14.80 9.49 8.90
C ILE A 45 14.50 10.59 7.87
N GLU A 46 14.15 10.25 6.64
CA GLU A 46 13.84 11.24 5.60
C GLU A 46 12.59 12.09 5.95
N CYS A 47 11.57 11.48 6.54
CA CYS A 47 10.40 12.19 7.01
C CYS A 47 10.74 13.15 8.18
N GLU A 48 11.58 12.73 9.12
CA GLU A 48 12.04 13.55 10.26
C GLU A 48 12.87 14.75 9.78
N ARG A 49 13.80 14.53 8.83
CA ARG A 49 14.56 15.60 8.17
C ARG A 49 13.62 16.65 7.59
N TYR A 50 12.60 16.22 6.83
CA TYR A 50 11.59 17.13 6.28
C TYR A 50 10.81 17.90 7.37
N ILE A 51 10.36 17.21 8.42
CA ILE A 51 9.62 17.82 9.54
C ILE A 51 10.46 18.89 10.26
N ASN A 52 11.77 18.65 10.38
CA ASN A 52 12.73 19.57 11.00
C ASN A 52 13.12 20.73 10.08
N GLY A 53 12.61 20.77 8.85
CA GLY A 53 12.88 21.84 7.88
C GLY A 53 14.22 21.68 7.15
N GLU A 54 14.82 20.48 7.21
CA GLU A 54 16.02 20.19 6.44
C GLU A 54 15.69 20.06 4.95
N LYS A 55 16.69 20.33 4.12
CA LYS A 55 16.58 20.15 2.67
C LYS A 55 16.70 18.67 2.33
N LEU A 56 15.68 18.14 1.67
CA LEU A 56 15.72 16.82 1.07
C LEU A 56 16.42 16.87 -0.30
N ASP A 57 17.00 15.74 -0.71
CA ASP A 57 17.63 15.58 -2.02
C ASP A 57 16.60 15.37 -3.16
N PHE A 58 15.33 15.18 -2.78
CA PHE A 58 14.19 14.95 -3.68
C PHE A 58 12.99 15.83 -3.27
N LYS A 59 11.95 15.87 -4.11
CA LYS A 59 10.74 16.64 -3.81
C LYS A 59 9.88 15.90 -2.79
N ILE A 60 9.23 16.66 -1.92
CA ILE A 60 8.28 16.06 -0.96
C ILE A 60 7.16 15.26 -1.64
N SER A 61 6.74 15.67 -2.84
CA SER A 61 5.75 14.93 -3.64
C SER A 61 6.24 13.54 -4.05
N GLU A 62 7.53 13.37 -4.31
CA GLU A 62 8.13 12.08 -4.68
C GLU A 62 8.15 11.15 -3.47
N LEU A 63 8.49 11.68 -2.29
CA LEU A 63 8.39 10.94 -1.01
C LEU A 63 6.97 10.44 -0.75
N LEU A 64 5.98 11.36 -0.79
CA LEU A 64 4.57 11.01 -0.57
C LEU A 64 4.07 9.98 -1.58
N THR A 65 4.51 10.08 -2.85
CA THR A 65 4.15 9.11 -3.88
C THR A 65 4.74 7.74 -3.58
N GLY A 66 6.03 7.66 -3.24
CA GLY A 66 6.70 6.42 -2.91
C GLY A 66 6.10 5.70 -1.70
N ILE A 67 5.73 6.45 -0.64
CA ILE A 67 5.08 5.84 0.54
C ILE A 67 3.71 5.27 0.16
N ARG A 68 2.89 6.03 -0.57
CA ARG A 68 1.57 5.57 -1.01
C ARG A 68 1.67 4.34 -1.92
N GLN A 69 2.68 4.28 -2.77
CA GLN A 69 2.96 3.10 -3.58
C GLN A 69 3.35 1.91 -2.69
N GLY A 70 4.24 2.11 -1.72
CA GLY A 70 4.61 1.07 -0.75
C GLY A 70 3.41 0.49 0.00
N LEU A 71 2.43 1.33 0.38
CA LEU A 71 1.18 0.85 0.99
C LEU A 71 0.35 -0.06 0.06
N ARG A 72 0.39 0.13 -1.26
CA ARG A 72 -0.33 -0.74 -2.22
C ARG A 72 0.38 -2.07 -2.38
N GLU A 73 1.71 -2.03 -2.45
CA GLU A 73 2.55 -3.21 -2.70
C GLU A 73 2.72 -4.08 -1.44
N MET A 74 2.49 -3.53 -0.26
CA MET A 74 2.79 -4.23 0.99
C MET A 74 2.08 -5.58 1.15
N PRO A 75 0.77 -5.70 0.87
CA PRO A 75 0.10 -6.99 1.00
C PRO A 75 0.54 -8.03 -0.05
N GLN A 76 1.23 -7.58 -1.10
CA GLN A 76 1.71 -8.40 -2.21
C GLN A 76 3.10 -8.98 -1.96
N LEU A 77 3.74 -8.66 -0.85
CA LEU A 77 5.06 -9.17 -0.53
C LEU A 77 5.07 -10.70 -0.49
N GLN A 78 6.10 -11.30 -1.08
CA GLN A 78 6.18 -12.75 -1.29
C GLN A 78 5.97 -13.55 0.00
N PHE A 79 6.57 -13.13 1.12
CA PHE A 79 6.43 -13.83 2.39
C PHE A 79 4.99 -13.80 2.95
N LEU A 80 4.17 -12.81 2.56
CA LEU A 80 2.75 -12.80 2.86
C LEU A 80 2.01 -13.74 1.92
N ARG A 81 2.31 -13.74 0.61
CA ARG A 81 1.69 -14.66 -0.36
C ARG A 81 1.87 -16.13 0.05
N ASP A 82 3.06 -16.48 0.53
CA ASP A 82 3.43 -17.83 0.97
C ASP A 82 2.88 -18.18 2.38
N ALA A 83 2.35 -17.20 3.12
CA ALA A 83 1.79 -17.43 4.44
C ALA A 83 0.42 -18.15 4.37
N PRO A 84 0.01 -18.89 5.42
CA PRO A 84 -1.33 -19.46 5.52
C PRO A 84 -2.41 -18.39 5.36
N ALA A 85 -3.55 -18.74 4.77
CA ALA A 85 -4.65 -17.80 4.52
C ALA A 85 -5.12 -17.05 5.79
N GLU A 86 -5.14 -17.72 6.94
CA GLU A 86 -5.46 -17.10 8.23
C GLU A 86 -4.47 -15.98 8.61
N VAL A 87 -3.18 -16.20 8.36
CA VAL A 87 -2.12 -15.20 8.63
C VAL A 87 -2.24 -14.02 7.66
N ARG A 88 -2.50 -14.29 6.37
CA ARG A 88 -2.72 -13.25 5.36
C ARG A 88 -3.93 -12.40 5.68
N GLY A 89 -5.07 -13.04 5.97
CA GLY A 89 -6.31 -12.35 6.31
C GLY A 89 -6.16 -11.50 7.57
N LYS A 90 -5.49 -12.03 8.60
CA LYS A 90 -5.18 -11.26 9.82
C LYS A 90 -4.27 -10.06 9.52
N PHE A 91 -3.19 -10.26 8.78
CA PHE A 91 -2.28 -9.17 8.39
C PHE A 91 -3.04 -8.08 7.63
N LEU A 92 -3.83 -8.45 6.63
CA LEU A 92 -4.57 -7.51 5.79
C LEU A 92 -5.59 -6.71 6.59
N ALA A 93 -6.27 -7.34 7.55
CA ALA A 93 -7.19 -6.65 8.47
C ALA A 93 -6.46 -5.63 9.35
N ASP A 94 -5.37 -6.05 10.03
CA ASP A 94 -4.58 -5.18 10.91
C ASP A 94 -3.94 -4.03 10.12
N PHE A 95 -3.39 -4.33 8.94
CA PHE A 95 -2.81 -3.37 8.00
C PHE A 95 -3.84 -2.32 7.56
N THR A 96 -5.03 -2.77 7.12
CA THR A 96 -6.10 -1.88 6.67
C THR A 96 -6.57 -0.96 7.80
N GLN A 97 -6.69 -1.50 9.01
CA GLN A 97 -7.03 -0.73 10.20
C GLN A 97 -5.95 0.32 10.54
N ALA A 98 -4.68 -0.07 10.50
CA ALA A 98 -3.55 0.82 10.76
C ALA A 98 -3.55 2.01 9.80
N VAL A 99 -3.68 1.76 8.49
CA VAL A 99 -3.73 2.80 7.47
C VAL A 99 -4.95 3.71 7.65
N ASN A 100 -6.16 3.15 7.84
CA ASN A 100 -7.38 3.94 8.00
C ASN A 100 -7.38 4.83 9.25
N SER A 101 -6.71 4.40 10.31
CA SER A 101 -6.64 5.17 11.56
C SER A 101 -5.86 6.49 11.44
N GLU A 102 -4.92 6.57 10.49
CA GLU A 102 -4.04 7.73 10.30
C GLU A 102 -4.26 8.47 8.98
N LEU A 103 -4.80 7.75 7.98
CA LEU A 103 -5.13 8.22 6.64
C LEU A 103 -6.57 7.85 6.28
N PRO A 104 -7.57 8.46 6.93
CA PRO A 104 -8.97 8.14 6.68
C PRO A 104 -9.35 8.40 5.21
N GLY A 105 -10.07 7.46 4.62
CA GLY A 105 -10.48 7.49 3.23
C GLY A 105 -9.35 7.24 2.23
N PHE A 106 -8.20 6.72 2.66
CA PHE A 106 -7.16 6.26 1.75
C PHE A 106 -7.70 5.15 0.85
N PHE A 107 -8.20 4.05 1.42
CA PHE A 107 -8.73 2.94 0.63
C PHE A 107 -10.00 3.28 -0.13
N ASP A 108 -10.82 4.23 0.33
CA ASP A 108 -11.98 4.69 -0.43
C ASP A 108 -11.55 5.34 -1.76
N LYS A 109 -10.53 6.22 -1.71
CA LYS A 109 -9.96 6.87 -2.90
C LYS A 109 -9.26 5.87 -3.81
N GLU A 110 -8.56 4.90 -3.23
CA GLU A 110 -7.93 3.83 -4.00
C GLU A 110 -9.00 2.93 -4.65
N GLY A 111 -10.11 2.65 -3.97
CA GLY A 111 -11.25 1.91 -4.50
C GLY A 111 -11.99 2.66 -5.61
N GLU A 112 -12.13 3.98 -5.52
CA GLU A 112 -12.63 4.80 -6.62
C GLU A 112 -11.75 4.73 -7.86
N LYS A 113 -10.42 4.74 -7.68
CA LYS A 113 -9.47 4.57 -8.77
C LYS A 113 -9.58 3.18 -9.37
N ALA A 114 -9.63 2.14 -8.54
CA ALA A 114 -9.81 0.76 -8.99
C ALA A 114 -11.09 0.61 -9.82
N ARG A 115 -12.23 1.12 -9.34
CA ARG A 115 -13.49 1.13 -10.10
C ARG A 115 -13.37 1.80 -11.47
N LYS A 116 -12.64 2.91 -11.58
CA LYS A 116 -12.38 3.58 -12.86
C LYS A 116 -11.51 2.75 -13.80
N ILE A 117 -10.51 2.04 -13.27
CA ILE A 117 -9.66 1.13 -14.05
C ILE A 117 -10.46 -0.06 -14.56
N ILE A 118 -11.29 -0.65 -13.69
CA ILE A 118 -12.20 -1.77 -14.02
C ILE A 118 -13.20 -1.35 -15.10
N ALA A 119 -13.89 -0.23 -14.91
CA ALA A 119 -14.84 0.30 -15.89
C ALA A 119 -14.19 0.59 -17.25
N ARG A 120 -12.89 0.93 -17.25
CA ARG A 120 -12.10 1.12 -18.46
C ARG A 120 -11.64 -0.20 -19.10
N GLY A 121 -11.58 -1.29 -18.33
CA GLY A 121 -11.22 -2.62 -18.80
C GLY A 121 -9.76 -2.81 -19.23
N LYS A 122 -8.85 -1.90 -18.84
CA LYS A 122 -7.43 -1.99 -19.21
C LYS A 122 -6.53 -1.32 -18.18
N ILE A 123 -5.45 -1.99 -17.78
CA ILE A 123 -4.34 -1.43 -16.99
C ILE A 123 -3.31 -0.79 -17.93
N ARG A 124 -2.81 0.40 -17.58
CA ARG A 124 -1.92 1.21 -18.44
C ARG A 124 -0.47 1.26 -17.94
N ASN A 125 -0.25 1.06 -16.65
CA ASN A 125 1.04 1.19 -16.01
C ASN A 125 1.15 0.28 -14.77
N PRO A 126 2.37 0.08 -14.23
CA PRO A 126 2.57 -0.74 -13.04
C PRO A 126 1.80 -0.27 -11.80
N ASP A 127 1.66 1.04 -11.59
CA ASP A 127 0.91 1.57 -10.43
C ASP A 127 -0.56 1.11 -10.43
N GLU A 128 -1.19 1.11 -11.60
CA GLU A 128 -2.55 0.61 -11.78
C GLU A 128 -2.61 -0.91 -11.61
N PHE A 129 -1.56 -1.64 -12.01
CA PHE A 129 -1.47 -3.08 -11.79
C PHE A 129 -1.47 -3.42 -10.30
N TYR A 130 -0.57 -2.81 -9.53
CA TYR A 130 -0.47 -3.07 -8.09
C TYR A 130 -1.72 -2.62 -7.33
N LEU A 131 -2.39 -1.55 -7.76
CA LEU A 131 -3.69 -1.17 -7.21
C LEU A 131 -4.75 -2.26 -7.46
N ILE A 132 -4.84 -2.76 -8.68
CA ILE A 132 -5.81 -3.80 -9.04
C ILE A 132 -5.51 -5.11 -8.31
N GLU A 133 -4.26 -5.53 -8.23
CA GLU A 133 -3.85 -6.74 -7.52
C GLU A 133 -4.19 -6.65 -6.02
N PHE A 134 -3.97 -5.49 -5.39
CA PHE A 134 -4.40 -5.28 -4.00
C PHE A 134 -5.91 -5.52 -3.81
N PHE A 135 -6.75 -4.96 -4.68
CA PHE A 135 -8.21 -5.17 -4.61
C PHE A 135 -8.62 -6.60 -4.99
N PHE A 136 -7.89 -7.25 -5.88
CA PHE A 136 -8.10 -8.65 -6.21
C PHE A 136 -7.89 -9.52 -4.98
N GLU A 137 -6.79 -9.37 -4.24
CA GLU A 137 -6.54 -10.15 -3.03
C GLU A 137 -7.64 -9.93 -1.97
N GLN A 138 -8.10 -8.69 -1.77
CA GLN A 138 -9.20 -8.40 -0.86
C GLN A 138 -10.51 -9.09 -1.25
N LEU A 139 -10.83 -9.11 -2.54
CA LEU A 139 -12.07 -9.70 -3.06
C LEU A 139 -11.98 -11.23 -3.17
N HIS A 140 -10.81 -11.76 -3.53
CA HIS A 140 -10.58 -13.18 -3.69
C HIS A 140 -10.71 -13.92 -2.35
N ASP A 141 -10.22 -13.35 -1.26
CA ASP A 141 -10.40 -13.91 0.08
C ASP A 141 -11.89 -13.92 0.52
N ALA A 142 -12.70 -12.98 0.01
CA ALA A 142 -14.12 -12.87 0.37
C ALA A 142 -15.06 -13.68 -0.53
N ASN A 143 -14.78 -13.72 -1.84
CA ASN A 143 -15.54 -14.46 -2.85
C ASN A 143 -14.62 -14.85 -4.03
N PRO A 144 -13.93 -16.00 -3.92
CA PRO A 144 -12.94 -16.44 -4.90
C PRO A 144 -13.47 -16.52 -6.34
N ASP A 145 -14.73 -16.94 -6.49
CA ASP A 145 -15.40 -17.21 -7.76
C ASP A 145 -16.38 -16.09 -8.16
N GLY A 146 -16.34 -14.94 -7.48
CA GLY A 146 -17.19 -13.80 -7.81
C GLY A 146 -16.90 -13.24 -9.21
N GLU A 147 -17.93 -12.73 -9.89
CA GLU A 147 -17.79 -12.08 -11.20
C GLU A 147 -16.74 -10.94 -11.17
N ASP A 148 -16.68 -10.22 -10.05
CA ASP A 148 -15.68 -9.17 -9.82
C ASP A 148 -14.25 -9.73 -9.77
N SER A 149 -14.02 -10.84 -9.07
CA SER A 149 -12.71 -11.52 -8.98
C SER A 149 -12.24 -12.02 -10.36
N ALA A 150 -13.16 -12.57 -11.16
CA ALA A 150 -12.87 -13.01 -12.53
C ALA A 150 -12.54 -11.84 -13.47
N ALA A 151 -13.28 -10.72 -13.36
CA ALA A 151 -13.03 -9.53 -14.15
C ALA A 151 -11.66 -8.90 -13.83
N LEU A 152 -11.29 -8.85 -12.53
CA LEU A 152 -9.98 -8.37 -12.09
C LEU A 152 -8.84 -9.23 -12.60
N ARG A 153 -8.98 -10.57 -12.51
CA ARG A 153 -7.97 -11.49 -13.04
C ARG A 153 -7.73 -11.27 -14.54
N ARG A 154 -8.80 -11.12 -15.31
CA ARG A 154 -8.70 -10.90 -16.76
C ARG A 154 -7.91 -9.65 -17.13
N ILE A 155 -8.19 -8.52 -16.48
CA ILE A 155 -7.48 -7.27 -16.78
C ILE A 155 -6.01 -7.29 -16.34
N MET A 156 -5.67 -8.10 -15.32
CA MET A 156 -4.29 -8.35 -14.90
C MET A 156 -3.56 -9.24 -15.91
N ASP A 157 -4.16 -10.36 -16.32
CA ASP A 157 -3.59 -11.27 -17.33
C ASP A 157 -3.32 -10.53 -18.66
N ASP A 158 -4.26 -9.69 -19.10
CA ASP A 158 -4.11 -8.88 -20.31
C ASP A 158 -2.95 -7.86 -20.21
N PHE A 159 -2.61 -7.39 -19.01
CA PHE A 159 -1.48 -6.47 -18.81
C PHE A 159 -0.12 -7.20 -18.80
N GLU A 160 -0.07 -8.37 -18.17
CA GLU A 160 1.15 -9.17 -18.03
C GLU A 160 1.49 -9.94 -19.30
N PHE A 161 0.48 -10.52 -19.96
CA PHE A 161 0.64 -11.47 -21.06
C PHE A 161 -0.02 -11.03 -22.36
N GLY A 162 -0.92 -10.04 -22.32
CA GLY A 162 -1.54 -9.50 -23.52
C GLY A 162 -0.49 -8.88 -24.44
N SER A 163 -0.41 -9.38 -25.67
CA SER A 163 0.48 -8.83 -26.70
C SER A 163 0.18 -7.34 -26.88
N ARG A 164 1.18 -6.48 -26.63
CA ARG A 164 1.08 -5.03 -26.81
C ARG A 164 0.92 -4.63 -28.27
#